data_AF-A0A4Y9SEQ7-F1
#
_entry.id   AF-A0A4Y9SEQ7-F1
#
_cell.length_a   1.000
_cell.length_b   1.000
_cell.length_c   1.000
_cell.angle_alpha   90.00
_cell.angle_beta   90.00
_cell.angle_gamma   90.00
#
_symmetry.space_group_name_H-M   'P 1'
#
loop_
_entity.id
_entity.type
_entity.pdbx_description
1 polymer ?
#
loop_
_entity_poly.entity_id
_entity_poly.type
_entity_poly.pdbx_seq_one_letter_code
_entity_poly.pdbx_strand_id
1 'polypeptide(L)'
;MSQGELLKELSGLSLQQRSPRVAIQMGMVLMLTRVSGDLARAQALLDSVASSPDPEAAPLRALAQLLSSNCAETRRLAEHGDKLLAQQKESQKRIDQLNEMLEGLKTIERTLPPRPAAGLQSQGVIK
;
A
#
# COMPACT_ATOMS: atom_id res chain seq x y z
N MET A 1 9.18 -20.75 3.12
CA MET A 1 8.87 -21.06 4.52
C MET A 1 7.45 -20.59 4.80
N SER A 2 6.63 -21.42 5.42
CA SER A 2 5.30 -21.02 5.88
C SER A 2 5.39 -20.05 7.06
N GLN A 3 4.31 -19.31 7.35
CA GLN A 3 4.27 -18.42 8.51
C GLN A 3 4.51 -19.17 9.83
N GLY A 4 4.02 -20.41 9.95
CA GLY A 4 4.26 -21.26 11.12
C GLY A 4 5.74 -21.66 11.28
N GLU A 5 6.44 -21.92 10.17
CA GLU A 5 7.89 -22.22 10.19
C GLU A 5 8.70 -20.99 10.64
N LEU A 6 8.35 -19.80 10.16
CA LEU A 6 9.02 -18.55 10.54
C LEU A 6 8.83 -18.24 12.04
N LEU A 7 7.63 -18.42 12.58
CA LEU A 7 7.37 -18.22 14.00
C LEU A 7 8.11 -19.23 14.88
N LYS A 8 8.21 -20.49 14.42
CA LYS A 8 9.00 -21.53 15.09
C LYS A 8 10.48 -21.20 15.08
N GLU A 9 11.00 -20.72 13.95
CA GLU A 9 12.40 -20.28 13.83
C GLU A 9 12.69 -19.09 14.74
N LEU A 10 11.82 -18.08 14.75
CA LEU A 10 11.94 -16.92 15.65
C LEU A 10 11.96 -17.34 17.12
N SER A 11 11.11 -18.30 17.48
CA SER A 11 11.07 -18.87 18.84
C SER A 11 12.39 -19.59 19.17
N GLY A 12 12.91 -20.40 18.24
CA GLY A 12 14.19 -21.07 18.40
C GLY A 12 15.37 -20.11 18.58
N LEU A 13 15.43 -19.05 17.77
CA LEU A 13 16.45 -18.00 17.88
C LEU A 13 16.35 -17.23 19.20
N SER A 14 15.13 -17.02 19.73
CA SER A 14 14.93 -16.31 21.00
C SER A 14 15.49 -17.05 22.22
N LEU A 15 15.67 -18.37 22.11
CA LEU A 15 16.24 -19.23 23.15
C LEU A 15 17.78 -19.31 23.08
N GLN A 16 18.38 -18.87 21.98
CA GLN A 16 19.83 -18.86 21.82
C GLN A 16 20.48 -17.73 22.62
N GLN A 17 21.77 -17.86 22.93
CA GLN A 17 22.51 -16.76 23.53
C GLN A 17 22.48 -15.53 22.63
N ARG A 18 22.20 -14.38 23.24
CA ARG A 18 22.20 -13.09 22.52
C ARG A 18 23.58 -12.83 21.96
N SER A 19 23.64 -12.66 20.65
CA SER A 19 24.84 -12.28 19.90
C SER A 19 24.44 -11.43 18.69
N PRO A 20 25.37 -10.66 18.11
CA PRO A 20 25.12 -9.91 16.88
C PRO A 20 24.60 -10.79 15.74
N ARG A 21 25.10 -12.02 15.63
CA ARG A 21 24.63 -13.02 14.67
C ARG A 21 23.17 -13.41 14.89
N VAL A 22 22.78 -13.73 16.14
CA VAL A 22 21.39 -14.08 16.46
C VAL A 22 20.46 -12.91 16.21
N ALA A 23 20.88 -11.68 16.53
CA ALA A 23 20.10 -10.47 16.24
C ALA A 23 19.85 -10.28 14.72
N ILE A 24 20.87 -10.49 13.88
CA ILE A 24 20.74 -10.48 12.42
C ILE A 24 19.74 -11.55 11.94
N GLN A 25 19.86 -12.78 12.44
CA GLN A 25 18.96 -13.88 12.10
C GLN A 25 17.51 -13.58 12.49
N MET A 26 17.28 -13.09 13.70
CA MET A 26 15.95 -12.69 14.15
C MET A 26 15.39 -11.55 13.28
N GLY A 27 16.21 -10.55 12.94
CA GLY A 27 15.84 -9.46 12.04
C GLY A 27 15.38 -9.97 10.68
N MET A 28 16.13 -10.88 10.07
CA MET A 28 15.77 -11.48 8.77
C MET A 28 14.45 -12.26 8.84
N VAL A 29 14.21 -13.04 9.91
CA VAL A 29 12.95 -13.78 10.08
C VAL A 29 11.77 -12.80 10.22
N LEU A 30 11.92 -11.74 11.01
CA LEU A 30 10.91 -10.68 11.18
C LEU A 30 10.60 -9.93 9.88
N MET A 31 11.57 -9.77 8.98
CA MET A 31 11.32 -9.21 7.65
C MET A 31 10.42 -10.11 6.79
N LEU A 32 10.36 -11.41 7.09
CA LEU A 32 9.60 -12.41 6.32
C LEU A 32 8.19 -12.71 6.88
N THR A 33 7.92 -12.41 8.15
CA THR A 33 6.65 -12.76 8.82
C THR A 33 5.45 -11.96 8.30
N ARG A 34 5.67 -10.83 7.61
CA ARG A 34 4.63 -9.92 7.07
C ARG A 34 3.61 -9.42 8.10
N VAL A 35 3.91 -9.54 9.39
CA VAL A 35 3.06 -9.04 10.48
C VAL A 35 3.30 -7.54 10.66
N SER A 36 2.23 -6.79 10.91
CA SER A 36 2.32 -5.37 11.20
C SER A 36 3.25 -5.12 12.40
N GLY A 37 4.24 -4.23 12.24
CA GLY A 37 5.20 -3.89 13.29
C GLY A 37 6.47 -4.73 13.30
N ASP A 38 6.49 -5.92 12.71
CA ASP A 38 7.68 -6.77 12.68
C ASP A 38 8.83 -6.14 11.90
N LEU A 39 8.54 -5.40 10.82
CA LEU A 39 9.56 -4.62 10.09
C LEU A 39 10.23 -3.55 10.96
N ALA A 40 9.47 -2.87 11.83
CA ALA A 40 10.04 -1.87 12.73
C ALA A 40 10.92 -2.53 13.80
N ARG A 41 10.49 -3.69 14.31
CA ARG A 41 11.27 -4.50 15.26
C ARG A 41 12.54 -5.07 14.62
N ALA A 42 12.45 -5.55 13.38
CA ALA A 42 13.59 -6.01 12.60
C ALA A 42 14.61 -4.87 12.43
N GLN A 43 14.16 -3.70 11.99
CA GLN A 43 15.01 -2.54 11.80
C GLN A 43 15.75 -2.17 13.10
N ALA A 44 15.07 -2.15 14.24
CA ALA A 44 15.70 -1.83 15.52
C ALA A 44 16.80 -2.85 15.93
N LEU A 45 16.59 -4.14 15.68
CA LEU A 45 17.60 -5.18 15.93
C LEU A 45 18.83 -4.98 15.02
N LEU A 46 18.59 -4.65 13.75
CA LEU A 46 19.63 -4.46 12.75
C LEU A 46 20.43 -3.18 13.02
N ASP A 47 19.77 -2.08 13.39
CA ASP A 47 20.41 -0.84 13.81
C ASP A 47 21.32 -1.06 15.03
N SER A 48 20.86 -1.85 16.01
CA SER A 48 21.67 -2.19 17.18
C SER A 48 22.95 -2.95 16.81
N VAL A 49 22.91 -3.84 15.81
CA VAL A 49 24.11 -4.56 15.35
C VAL A 49 25.01 -3.64 14.54
N ALA A 50 24.43 -2.81 13.67
CA ALA A 50 25.14 -1.84 12.85
C ALA A 50 25.94 -0.82 13.69
N SER A 51 25.40 -0.38 14.82
CA SER A 51 26.04 0.58 15.73
C SER A 51 26.86 -0.06 16.85
N SER A 52 26.92 -1.40 16.93
CA SER A 52 27.57 -2.07 18.06
C SER A 52 29.10 -1.91 18.03
N PRO A 53 29.73 -1.48 19.14
CA PRO A 53 31.18 -1.41 19.26
C PRO A 53 31.83 -2.80 19.47
N ASP A 54 31.03 -3.85 19.67
CA ASP A 54 31.50 -5.23 19.89
C ASP A 54 32.36 -5.71 18.70
N PRO A 55 33.55 -6.30 18.92
CA PRO A 55 34.34 -6.93 17.87
C PRO A 55 33.60 -8.04 17.12
N GLU A 56 32.71 -8.80 17.78
CA GLU A 56 31.88 -9.84 17.13
C GLU A 56 30.88 -9.23 16.13
N ALA A 57 30.48 -7.97 16.34
CA ALA A 57 29.59 -7.27 15.42
C ALA A 57 30.31 -6.70 14.20
N ALA A 58 31.63 -6.44 14.29
CA ALA A 58 32.43 -5.81 13.24
C ALA A 58 32.22 -6.42 11.84
N PRO A 59 32.29 -7.76 11.63
CA PRO A 59 32.06 -8.36 10.31
C PRO A 59 30.60 -8.26 9.83
N LEU A 60 29.65 -8.01 10.73
CA LEU A 60 28.22 -7.96 10.42
C LEU A 60 27.68 -6.55 10.23
N ARG A 61 28.40 -5.49 10.62
CA ARG A 61 27.89 -4.10 10.59
C ARG A 61 27.40 -3.68 9.22
N ALA A 62 28.16 -3.95 8.16
CA ALA A 62 27.77 -3.56 6.80
C ALA A 62 26.49 -4.26 6.33
N LEU A 63 26.35 -5.56 6.64
CA LEU A 63 25.14 -6.31 6.36
C LEU A 63 23.95 -5.78 7.18
N ALA A 64 24.16 -5.50 8.46
CA ALA A 64 23.13 -4.94 9.34
C ALA A 64 22.61 -3.58 8.84
N GLN A 65 23.51 -2.71 8.37
CA GLN A 65 23.16 -1.42 7.76
C GLN A 65 22.32 -1.60 6.49
N LEU A 66 22.72 -2.51 5.60
CA LEU A 66 21.97 -2.83 4.38
C LEU A 66 20.55 -3.36 4.69
N LEU A 67 20.44 -4.27 5.65
CA LEU A 67 19.14 -4.84 6.02
C LEU A 67 18.26 -3.79 6.72
N SER A 68 18.84 -2.91 7.55
CA SER A 68 18.10 -1.83 8.19
C SER A 68 17.56 -0.83 7.16
N SER A 69 18.36 -0.41 6.18
CA SER A 69 17.89 0.47 5.11
C SER A 69 16.78 -0.19 4.29
N ASN A 70 16.89 -1.49 4.01
CA ASN A 70 15.84 -2.24 3.33
C ASN A 70 14.53 -2.29 4.13
N CYS A 71 14.58 -2.43 5.47
CA CYS A 71 13.39 -2.34 6.31
C CYS A 71 12.72 -0.96 6.21
N ALA A 72 13.52 0.11 6.25
CA ALA A 72 13.02 1.48 6.14
C ALA A 72 12.38 1.75 4.78
N GLU A 73 13.00 1.27 3.69
CA GLU A 73 12.44 1.36 2.34
C GLU A 73 11.13 0.58 2.20
N THR A 74 11.10 -0.65 2.71
CA THR A 74 9.89 -1.50 2.66
C THR A 74 8.72 -0.82 3.36
N ARG A 75 8.97 -0.18 4.52
CA ARG A 75 7.94 0.60 5.23
C ARG A 75 7.46 1.81 4.43
N ARG A 76 8.38 2.59 3.85
CA ARG A 76 8.02 3.74 3.00
C ARG A 76 7.17 3.30 1.82
N LEU A 77 7.55 2.20 1.15
CA LEU A 77 6.79 1.64 0.03
C LEU A 77 5.40 1.17 0.45
N ALA A 78 5.26 0.55 1.62
CA ALA A 78 3.96 0.18 2.17
C ALA A 78 3.08 1.43 2.41
N GLU A 79 3.62 2.47 3.04
CA GLU A 79 2.93 3.75 3.27
C GLU A 79 2.50 4.42 1.95
N HIS A 80 3.31 4.33 0.89
CA HIS A 80 2.95 4.80 -0.44
C HIS A 80 1.82 3.96 -1.06
N GLY A 81 1.88 2.64 -0.91
CA GLY A 81 0.81 1.73 -1.36
C GLY A 81 -0.54 2.04 -0.73
N ASP A 82 -0.57 2.27 0.59
CA ASP A 82 -1.79 2.64 1.31
C ASP A 82 -2.38 3.97 0.83
N LYS A 83 -1.52 4.97 0.56
CA LYS A 83 -1.95 6.26 -0.01
C LYS A 83 -2.54 6.10 -1.41
N LEU A 84 -1.91 5.31 -2.28
CA LEU A 84 -2.42 5.05 -3.63
C LEU A 84 -3.75 4.32 -3.60
N LEU A 85 -3.91 3.34 -2.71
CA LEU A 85 -5.16 2.60 -2.54
C LEU A 85 -6.30 3.49 -2.02
N ALA A 86 -5.99 4.44 -1.13
CA ALA A 86 -6.96 5.44 -0.67
C ALA A 86 -7.39 6.38 -1.82
N GLN A 87 -6.45 6.88 -2.61
CA GLN A 87 -6.73 7.72 -3.78
C GLN A 87 -7.56 6.98 -4.82
N GLN A 88 -7.26 5.69 -5.07
CA GLN A 88 -8.02 4.86 -6.01
C GLN A 88 -9.49 4.72 -5.57
N LYS A 89 -9.73 4.44 -4.28
CA LYS A 89 -11.10 4.33 -3.74
C LYS A 89 -11.87 5.63 -3.87
N GLU A 90 -11.22 6.76 -3.60
CA GLU A 90 -11.85 8.08 -3.73
C GLU A 90 -12.17 8.43 -5.19
N SER A 91 -11.24 8.14 -6.11
CA SER A 91 -11.48 8.30 -7.55
C SER A 91 -12.64 7.43 -8.03
N GLN A 92 -12.74 6.18 -7.55
CA GLN A 92 -13.84 5.30 -7.90
C GLN A 92 -15.18 5.86 -7.45
N LYS A 93 -15.28 6.36 -6.21
CA LYS A 93 -16.50 7.01 -5.71
C LYS A 93 -16.91 8.20 -6.56
N ARG A 94 -15.95 9.04 -6.98
CA ARG A 94 -16.22 10.18 -7.85
C ARG A 94 -16.72 9.73 -9.22
N ILE A 95 -16.18 8.65 -9.79
CA ILE A 95 -16.68 8.06 -11.04
C ILE A 95 -18.12 7.59 -10.86
N ASP A 96 -18.44 6.89 -9.77
CA ASP A 96 -19.78 6.39 -9.50
C ASP A 96 -20.80 7.54 -9.38
N GLN A 97 -20.45 8.62 -8.68
CA GLN A 97 -21.27 9.84 -8.58
C GLN A 97 -21.51 10.50 -9.94
N LEU A 98 -20.46 10.62 -10.77
CA LEU A 98 -20.59 11.18 -12.11
C LEU A 98 -21.50 10.34 -13.01
N ASN A 99 -21.41 9.01 -12.88
CA ASN A 99 -22.31 8.10 -13.60
C ASN A 99 -23.77 8.25 -13.16
N GLU A 100 -24.02 8.38 -11.85
CA GLU A 100 -25.36 8.65 -11.33
C GLU A 100 -25.94 9.96 -11.86
N MET A 101 -25.14 11.04 -11.88
CA MET A 101 -25.55 12.32 -12.47
C MET A 101 -25.86 12.19 -13.96
N LEU A 102 -25.03 11.45 -14.70
CA LEU A 102 -25.21 11.25 -16.14
C LEU A 102 -26.47 10.43 -16.45
N GLU A 103 -26.78 9.40 -15.66
CA GLU A 103 -28.06 8.67 -15.77
C GLU A 103 -29.26 9.54 -15.39
N GLY A 104 -29.11 10.42 -14.39
CA GLY A 104 -30.11 11.43 -14.05
C GLY A 104 -30.40 12.37 -15.23
N LEU A 105 -29.35 12.89 -15.89
CA LEU A 105 -29.48 13.73 -17.08
C LEU A 105 -30.12 13.01 -18.26
N LYS A 106 -29.72 11.77 -18.55
CA LYS A 106 -30.35 10.93 -19.60
C LYS A 106 -31.84 10.71 -19.33
N THR A 107 -32.21 10.52 -18.07
CA THR A 107 -33.61 10.34 -17.68
C THR A 107 -34.40 11.62 -17.95
N ILE A 108 -33.85 12.79 -17.58
CA ILE A 108 -34.44 14.09 -17.92
C ILE A 108 -34.62 14.21 -19.44
N GLU A 109 -33.58 13.94 -20.24
CA GLU A 109 -33.65 13.99 -21.71
C GLU A 109 -34.75 13.11 -22.30
N ARG A 110 -34.94 11.89 -21.77
CA ARG A 110 -36.02 10.99 -22.22
C ARG A 110 -37.42 11.48 -21.87
N THR A 111 -37.56 12.20 -20.77
CA THR A 111 -38.85 12.72 -20.29
C THR A 111 -39.20 14.09 -20.87
N LEU A 112 -38.28 14.74 -21.59
CA LEU A 112 -38.59 15.99 -22.29
C LEU A 112 -39.65 15.72 -23.37
N PRO A 113 -40.73 16.53 -23.43
CA PRO A 113 -41.68 16.47 -24.53
C PRO A 113 -40.94 16.64 -25.86
N PRO A 114 -41.31 15.89 -26.92
CA PRO A 114 -40.74 16.11 -28.23
C PRO A 114 -40.97 17.57 -28.60
N ARG A 115 -39.88 18.30 -28.83
CA ARG A 115 -39.93 19.67 -29.32
C ARG A 115 -40.85 19.64 -30.55
N PRO A 116 -41.95 20.41 -30.59
CA PRO A 116 -42.81 20.41 -31.76
C PRO A 116 -41.90 20.69 -32.94
N ALA A 117 -41.86 19.75 -33.90
CA ALA A 117 -41.19 19.98 -35.16
C ALA A 117 -41.65 21.36 -35.61
N ALA A 118 -40.72 22.26 -35.86
CA ALA A 118 -41.03 23.52 -36.52
C ALA A 118 -41.63 23.11 -37.87
N GLY A 119 -42.96 22.99 -37.87
CA GLY A 119 -43.71 22.58 -39.02
C GLY A 119 -43.43 23.61 -40.08
N LEU A 120 -42.84 23.13 -41.18
CA LEU A 120 -42.97 23.73 -42.48
C LEU A 120 -44.46 24.05 -42.69
N GLN A 121 -44.88 25.28 -42.38
CA GLN A 121 -46.12 25.85 -42.87
C GLN A 121 -45.76 26.87 -43.94
N SER A 122 -45.40 26.32 -45.10
CA SER A 122 -45.64 26.97 -46.38
C SER A 122 -47.15 27.02 -46.64
N GLN A 123 -47.75 28.20 -46.56
CA GLN A 123 -49.00 28.62 -47.24
C GLN A 123 -49.31 30.02 -46.70
N GLY A 124 -49.21 31.12 -47.46
CA GLY A 124 -49.92 31.38 -48.70
C GLY A 124 -50.98 32.46 -48.43
N VAL A 125 -51.33 33.26 -49.44
CA VAL A 125 -52.39 34.30 -49.50
C VAL A 125 -51.90 35.72 -49.14
N ILE A 126 -51.44 36.53 -50.12
CA ILE A 126 -52.23 37.40 -51.05
C ILE A 126 -52.99 38.48 -50.24
N LYS A 127 -52.61 39.76 -50.28
CA LYS A 127 -52.84 40.74 -51.36
C LYS A 127 -52.24 42.08 -50.98
#